data_AF-A0A1V1V564-F1
#
_entry.id   AF-A0A1V1V564-F1
#
_cell.length_a   1.000
_cell.length_b   1.000
_cell.length_c   1.000
_cell.angle_alpha   90.00
_cell.angle_beta   90.00
_cell.angle_gamma   90.00
#
_symmetry.space_group_name_H-M   'P 1'
#
loop_
_entity.id
_entity.type
_entity.pdbx_description
1 polymer ?
#
loop_
_entity_poly.entity_id
_entity_poly.type
_entity_poly.pdbx_seq_one_letter_code
_entity_poly.pdbx_strand_id
1 'polypeptide(L)'
;MAEFFDDGQKRDERAGDGIFTANLKVDIPPGRYQATIATENGVFLRQLEQTVLVYPTPLTYSFMAGETIKDNSEFVAKVTDDQLQAGSLAGHIAIKSPSGKEYIVQGATQGQEKQLNLTFPAMEQVGRYRWYGWLYATDNFNQRELIFSLPERSFALAAQMQLTKDLQQLKQEELVKQQQEKIKQQQLAEAKQRDDALLWLIVGNSVMVLVILIGWYGLRWWKKKRQHKSDDLMLP
;
A
#
# COMPACT_ATOMS: atom_id res chain seq x y z
N MET A 1 29.73 -30.24 -9.71
CA MET A 1 31.06 -30.61 -9.20
C MET A 1 31.29 -29.84 -7.91
N ALA A 2 31.84 -30.50 -6.90
CA ALA A 2 32.21 -29.90 -5.63
C ALA A 2 33.65 -30.25 -5.31
N GLU A 3 34.35 -29.32 -4.68
CA GLU A 3 35.72 -29.52 -4.22
C GLU A 3 35.71 -30.07 -2.80
N PHE A 4 36.62 -30.99 -2.54
CA PHE A 4 36.78 -31.69 -1.29
C PHE A 4 38.00 -31.14 -0.56
N PHE A 5 37.83 -30.71 0.68
CA PHE A 5 38.90 -30.13 1.50
C PHE A 5 39.05 -30.89 2.83
N ASP A 6 40.30 -30.95 3.30
CA ASP A 6 40.72 -31.46 4.62
C ASP A 6 41.65 -30.39 5.23
N ASP A 7 41.06 -29.24 5.59
CA ASP A 7 41.76 -28.02 6.01
C ASP A 7 41.30 -27.49 7.37
N GLY A 8 40.38 -28.19 8.03
CA GLY A 8 39.74 -27.81 9.29
C GLY A 8 38.87 -26.56 9.18
N GLN A 9 38.38 -26.21 7.99
CA GLN A 9 37.53 -25.05 7.78
C GLN A 9 36.06 -25.42 7.47
N LYS A 10 35.17 -24.48 7.79
CA LYS A 10 33.72 -24.55 7.51
C LYS A 10 33.05 -25.76 8.17
N ARG A 11 32.91 -26.86 7.42
CA ARG A 11 32.23 -28.09 7.85
C ARG A 11 33.22 -29.23 8.13
N ASP A 12 34.50 -28.97 7.94
CA ASP A 12 35.57 -29.87 8.33
C ASP A 12 35.97 -29.56 9.78
N GLU A 13 35.77 -30.54 10.66
CA GLU A 13 35.99 -30.40 12.10
C GLU A 13 37.48 -30.40 12.46
N ARG A 14 38.34 -31.09 11.69
CA ARG A 14 39.74 -31.27 12.03
C ARG A 14 40.63 -31.43 10.80
N ALA A 15 41.54 -30.48 10.61
CA ALA A 15 42.52 -30.53 9.55
C ALA A 15 43.46 -31.75 9.64
N GLY A 16 43.69 -32.39 8.50
CA GLY A 16 44.66 -33.46 8.29
C GLY A 16 44.23 -34.80 8.89
N ASP A 17 42.93 -35.02 9.13
CA ASP A 17 42.42 -36.29 9.66
C ASP A 17 42.05 -37.30 8.57
N GLY A 18 42.15 -36.90 7.29
CA GLY A 18 41.83 -37.71 6.13
C GLY A 18 40.32 -37.79 5.82
N ILE A 19 39.47 -37.06 6.54
CA ILE A 19 38.02 -36.95 6.31
C ILE A 19 37.75 -35.71 5.47
N PHE A 20 37.67 -35.91 4.16
CA PHE A 20 37.39 -34.83 3.24
C PHE A 20 35.93 -34.37 3.30
N THR A 21 35.73 -33.06 3.43
CA THR A 21 34.40 -32.45 3.48
C THR A 21 34.14 -31.59 2.24
N ALA A 22 32.90 -31.64 1.73
CA ALA A 22 32.43 -30.80 0.63
C ALA A 22 31.23 -29.95 1.08
N ASN A 23 31.21 -28.69 0.65
CA ASN A 23 30.09 -27.79 0.88
C ASN A 23 29.27 -27.64 -0.40
N LEU A 24 28.07 -28.23 -0.39
CA LEU A 24 27.13 -28.17 -1.50
C LEU A 24 26.04 -27.14 -1.20
N LYS A 25 25.84 -26.19 -2.11
CA LYS A 25 24.61 -25.38 -2.13
C LYS A 25 23.51 -26.22 -2.76
N VAL A 26 22.61 -26.71 -1.92
CA VAL A 26 21.50 -27.57 -2.34
C VAL A 26 20.21 -26.78 -2.17
N ASP A 27 19.62 -26.36 -3.29
CA ASP A 27 18.31 -25.69 -3.36
C ASP A 27 17.37 -26.58 -4.17
N ILE A 28 16.83 -27.61 -3.50
CA ILE A 28 15.93 -28.60 -4.10
C ILE A 28 14.70 -28.76 -3.22
N PRO A 29 13.51 -29.03 -3.80
CA PRO A 29 12.30 -29.21 -3.02
C PRO A 29 12.39 -30.45 -2.11
N PRO A 30 11.59 -30.51 -1.04
CA PRO A 30 11.53 -31.68 -0.17
C PRO A 30 11.16 -32.95 -0.96
N GLY A 31 11.81 -34.07 -0.62
CA GLY A 31 11.62 -35.31 -1.34
C GLY A 31 12.69 -36.35 -1.08
N ARG A 32 12.52 -37.50 -1.74
CA ARG A 32 13.48 -38.61 -1.72
C ARG A 32 14.36 -38.53 -2.96
N TYR A 33 15.67 -38.41 -2.74
CA TYR A 33 16.67 -38.29 -3.79
C TYR A 33 17.66 -39.45 -3.74
N GLN A 34 18.22 -39.79 -4.89
CA GLN A 34 19.37 -40.68 -5.00
C GLN A 34 20.61 -39.79 -5.19
N ALA A 35 21.45 -39.72 -4.17
CA ALA A 35 22.73 -39.02 -4.26
C ALA A 35 23.79 -39.99 -4.79
N THR A 36 24.42 -39.62 -5.89
CA THR A 36 25.55 -40.36 -6.47
C THR A 36 26.81 -39.56 -6.23
N ILE A 37 27.74 -40.15 -5.46
CA ILE A 37 29.06 -39.58 -5.21
C ILE A 37 30.04 -40.40 -6.02
N ALA A 38 30.62 -39.79 -7.06
CA ALA A 38 31.64 -40.41 -7.89
C ALA A 38 32.97 -39.69 -7.67
N THR A 39 34.00 -40.45 -7.31
CA THR A 39 35.38 -39.99 -7.23
C THR A 39 36.14 -40.62 -8.39
N GLU A 40 36.77 -39.79 -9.20
CA GLU A 40 37.59 -40.20 -10.33
C GLU A 40 39.01 -39.67 -10.13
N ASN A 41 39.99 -40.55 -10.24
CA ASN A 41 41.36 -40.18 -10.59
C ASN A 41 41.68 -40.91 -11.91
N GLY A 42 42.67 -40.46 -12.68
CA GLY A 42 42.91 -40.94 -14.05
C GLY A 42 43.15 -42.46 -14.26
N VAL A 43 43.04 -43.28 -13.21
CA VAL A 43 43.13 -44.75 -13.24
C VAL A 43 41.95 -45.43 -12.50
N PHE A 44 41.28 -44.76 -11.56
CA PHE A 44 40.22 -45.35 -10.72
C PHE A 44 38.96 -44.49 -10.69
N LEU A 45 37.82 -45.16 -10.85
CA LEU A 45 36.49 -44.59 -10.62
C LEU A 45 35.82 -45.36 -9.48
N ARG A 46 35.41 -44.64 -8.43
CA ARG A 46 34.59 -45.17 -7.35
C ARG A 46 33.27 -44.42 -7.32
N GLN A 47 32.16 -45.14 -7.41
CA GLN A 47 30.82 -44.60 -7.32
C GLN A 47 30.12 -45.15 -6.07
N LEU A 48 29.53 -44.26 -5.28
CA LEU A 48 28.66 -44.60 -4.16
C LEU A 48 27.28 -43.99 -4.43
N GLU A 49 26.26 -44.83 -4.37
CA GLU A 49 24.87 -44.40 -4.44
C GLU A 49 24.24 -44.50 -3.05
N GLN A 50 23.63 -43.40 -2.61
CA GLN A 50 22.97 -43.31 -1.32
C GLN A 50 21.62 -42.61 -1.47
N THR A 51 20.57 -43.20 -0.89
CA THR A 51 19.28 -42.52 -0.78
C THR A 51 19.36 -41.42 0.29
N VAL A 52 18.99 -40.20 -0.08
CA VAL A 52 18.98 -39.02 0.78
C VAL A 52 17.55 -38.46 0.85
N LEU A 53 17.12 -38.11 2.06
CA LEU A 53 15.82 -37.49 2.30
C LEU A 53 16.01 -36.00 2.58
N VAL A 54 15.29 -35.17 1.83
CA VAL A 54 15.21 -33.74 2.06
C VAL A 54 13.88 -33.44 2.71
N TYR A 55 13.94 -33.00 3.96
CA TYR A 55 12.76 -32.62 4.73
C TYR A 55 12.37 -31.16 4.44
N PRO A 56 11.07 -30.82 4.55
CA PRO A 56 10.63 -29.43 4.51
C PRO A 56 11.22 -28.65 5.70
N THR A 57 11.34 -27.33 5.53
CA THR A 57 11.80 -26.44 6.59
C THR A 57 10.87 -26.55 7.81
N PRO A 58 11.37 -26.94 9.00
CA PRO A 58 10.53 -27.24 10.17
C PRO A 58 10.11 -25.99 10.97
N LEU A 59 10.16 -24.82 10.35
CA LEU A 59 9.83 -23.54 10.96
C LEU A 59 9.15 -22.59 9.98
N THR A 60 8.39 -21.65 10.55
CA THR A 60 7.77 -20.53 9.85
C THR A 60 8.25 -19.23 10.48
N TYR A 61 8.26 -18.15 9.70
CA TYR A 61 8.61 -16.83 10.22
C TYR A 61 7.76 -15.74 9.57
N SER A 62 7.55 -14.66 10.31
CA SER A 62 6.86 -13.46 9.87
C SER A 62 7.57 -12.22 10.38
N PHE A 63 7.57 -11.17 9.56
CA PHE A 63 8.06 -9.85 9.94
C PHE A 63 6.91 -8.87 9.80
N MET A 64 6.56 -8.21 10.90
CA MET A 64 5.52 -7.20 10.99
C MET A 64 6.20 -5.85 11.15
N ALA A 65 6.19 -5.06 10.06
CA ALA A 65 6.70 -3.70 10.10
C ALA A 65 5.71 -2.80 10.86
N GLY A 66 6.24 -1.86 11.65
CA GLY A 66 5.44 -0.78 12.22
C GLY A 66 4.79 0.07 11.12
N GLU A 67 3.63 0.66 11.39
CA GLU A 67 2.94 1.52 10.41
C GLU A 67 3.64 2.87 10.23
N THR A 68 4.20 3.38 11.32
CA THR A 68 4.90 4.66 11.37
C THR A 68 6.30 4.51 11.94
N ILE A 69 7.10 5.57 11.82
CA ILE A 69 8.43 5.65 12.45
C ILE A 69 8.40 5.52 13.97
N LYS A 70 7.24 5.71 14.62
CA LYS A 70 7.09 5.60 16.07
C LYS A 70 6.71 4.20 16.54
N ASP A 71 6.24 3.36 15.62
CA ASP A 71 5.76 2.02 15.96
C ASP A 71 6.93 1.04 15.95
N ASN A 72 6.92 0.14 16.93
CA ASN A 72 7.88 -0.95 16.97
C ASN A 72 7.59 -1.92 15.82
N SER A 73 8.65 -2.54 15.30
CA SER A 73 8.52 -3.67 14.38
C SER A 73 8.76 -4.96 15.13
N GLU A 74 8.19 -6.06 14.65
CA GLU A 74 8.29 -7.36 15.29
C GLU A 74 8.67 -8.44 14.28
N PHE A 75 9.55 -9.33 14.71
CA PHE A 75 9.85 -10.57 14.02
C PHE A 75 9.45 -11.74 14.89
N VAL A 76 8.72 -12.68 14.29
CA VAL A 76 8.25 -13.89 14.95
C VAL A 76 8.70 -15.09 14.14
N ALA A 77 9.42 -16.01 14.77
CA ALA A 77 9.73 -17.32 14.22
C ALA A 77 9.12 -18.41 15.09
N LYS A 78 8.44 -19.38 14.46
CA LYS A 78 7.72 -20.45 15.15
C LYS A 78 8.10 -21.80 14.59
N VAL A 79 8.45 -22.71 15.48
CA VAL A 79 8.65 -24.14 15.18
C VAL A 79 7.31 -24.78 14.84
N THR A 80 7.24 -25.45 13.68
CA THR A 80 5.99 -26.03 13.16
C THR A 80 5.87 -27.53 13.43
N ASP A 81 7.01 -28.20 13.63
CA ASP A 81 7.08 -29.66 13.83
C ASP A 81 8.07 -30.00 14.96
N ASP A 82 7.97 -31.17 15.54
CA ASP A 82 8.80 -31.66 16.66
C ASP A 82 10.19 -32.16 16.21
N GLN A 83 10.62 -31.78 15.01
CA GLN A 83 11.97 -32.05 14.50
C GLN A 83 13.03 -31.17 15.16
N LEU A 84 12.63 -30.00 15.69
CA LEU A 84 13.55 -29.09 16.37
C LEU A 84 13.45 -29.21 17.89
N GLN A 85 14.59 -29.12 18.56
CA GLN A 85 14.66 -29.08 20.00
C GLN A 85 13.99 -27.82 20.54
N ALA A 86 13.03 -28.00 21.46
CA ALA A 86 12.36 -26.90 22.13
C ALA A 86 13.39 -26.05 22.90
N GLY A 87 13.24 -24.73 22.87
CA GLY A 87 14.19 -23.80 23.48
C GLY A 87 15.53 -23.63 22.73
N SER A 88 15.77 -24.32 21.61
CA SER A 88 17.03 -24.19 20.85
C SER A 88 17.02 -23.09 19.78
N LEU A 89 15.88 -22.43 19.55
CA LEU A 89 15.72 -21.45 18.48
C LEU A 89 16.43 -20.15 18.83
N ALA A 90 17.40 -19.74 18.01
CA ALA A 90 18.04 -18.43 18.09
C ALA A 90 17.92 -17.67 16.77
N GLY A 91 17.86 -16.35 16.84
CA GLY A 91 17.68 -15.49 15.68
C GLY A 91 18.67 -14.34 15.68
N HIS A 92 19.20 -14.04 14.50
CA HIS A 92 19.98 -12.86 14.19
C HIS A 92 19.28 -12.14 13.05
N ILE A 93 18.68 -10.98 13.33
CA ILE A 93 17.95 -10.21 12.32
C ILE A 93 18.56 -8.82 12.22
N ALA A 94 18.91 -8.44 10.99
CA ALA A 94 19.47 -7.15 10.65
C ALA A 94 18.46 -6.35 9.82
N ILE A 95 18.30 -5.08 10.16
CA ILE A 95 17.49 -4.10 9.42
C ILE A 95 18.41 -3.00 8.92
N LYS A 96 18.47 -2.84 7.60
CA LYS A 96 19.19 -1.78 6.91
C LYS A 96 18.24 -0.64 6.56
N SER A 97 18.55 0.53 7.09
CA SER A 97 17.80 1.76 6.87
C SER A 97 18.07 2.41 5.50
N PRO A 98 17.23 3.36 5.06
CA PRO A 98 17.44 4.12 3.83
C PRO A 98 18.81 4.82 3.74
N SER A 99 19.33 5.31 4.87
CA SER A 99 20.66 5.95 4.95
C SER A 99 21.83 4.94 4.98
N GLY A 100 21.53 3.63 5.00
CA GLY A 100 22.52 2.56 5.03
C GLY A 100 22.93 2.12 6.44
N LYS A 101 22.48 2.80 7.50
CA LYS A 101 22.70 2.36 8.90
C LYS A 101 21.97 1.04 9.16
N GLU A 102 22.64 0.14 9.86
CA GLU A 102 22.14 -1.20 10.16
C GLU A 102 21.81 -1.34 11.65
N TYR A 103 20.68 -1.99 11.95
CA TYR A 103 20.20 -2.28 13.29
C TYR A 103 20.07 -3.79 13.43
N ILE A 104 20.73 -4.36 14.42
CA ILE A 104 20.77 -5.80 14.64
C ILE A 104 20.06 -6.10 15.94
N VAL A 105 19.13 -7.04 15.90
CA VAL A 105 18.48 -7.61 17.08
C VAL A 105 18.74 -9.11 17.08
N GLN A 106 19.16 -9.61 18.23
CA GLN A 106 19.42 -11.02 18.46
C GLN A 106 18.62 -11.49 19.67
N GLY A 107 18.26 -12.76 19.66
CA GLY A 107 17.60 -13.40 20.79
C GLY A 107 17.56 -14.91 20.61
N ALA A 108 17.29 -15.60 21.70
CA ALA A 108 17.12 -17.04 21.72
C ALA A 108 15.96 -17.41 22.64
N THR A 109 15.25 -18.47 22.29
CA THR A 109 14.25 -19.10 23.15
C THR A 109 14.94 -19.82 24.30
N GLN A 110 14.21 -20.06 25.39
CA GLN A 110 14.71 -20.88 26.50
C GLN A 110 13.71 -21.94 26.92
N GLY A 111 14.21 -22.98 27.58
CA GLY A 111 13.39 -24.05 28.14
C GLY A 111 12.60 -24.81 27.06
N GLN A 112 11.27 -24.68 27.08
CA GLN A 112 10.35 -25.40 26.20
C GLN A 112 9.67 -24.48 25.16
N GLU A 113 10.14 -23.25 25.02
CA GLU A 113 9.59 -22.29 24.06
C GLU A 113 9.78 -22.76 22.62
N LYS A 114 8.72 -22.66 21.82
CA LYS A 114 8.70 -22.99 20.37
C LYS A 114 8.59 -21.77 19.47
N GLN A 115 8.64 -20.57 20.05
CA GLN A 115 8.44 -19.32 19.34
C GLN A 115 9.46 -18.29 19.82
N LEU A 116 10.21 -17.73 18.88
CA LEU A 116 11.10 -16.60 19.10
C LEU A 116 10.42 -15.32 18.68
N ASN A 117 10.34 -14.35 19.59
CA ASN A 117 9.85 -13.01 19.33
C ASN A 117 11.00 -12.01 19.48
N LEU A 118 11.26 -11.23 18.44
CA LEU A 118 12.25 -10.16 18.46
C LEU A 118 11.54 -8.83 18.16
N THR A 119 11.65 -7.89 19.08
CA THR A 119 11.09 -6.54 18.92
C THR A 119 12.20 -5.58 18.51
N PHE A 120 11.93 -4.78 17.50
CA PHE A 120 12.82 -3.74 17.01
C PHE A 120 12.32 -2.38 17.52
N PRO A 121 13.24 -1.50 17.95
CA PRO A 121 12.87 -0.16 18.35
C PRO A 121 12.27 0.63 17.17
N ALA A 122 11.55 1.69 17.52
CA ALA A 122 11.05 2.69 16.60
C ALA A 122 12.15 3.18 15.63
N MET A 123 11.76 3.35 14.36
CA MET A 123 12.67 3.64 13.26
C MET A 123 12.98 5.14 13.17
N GLU A 124 14.21 5.50 12.82
CA GLU A 124 14.63 6.92 12.87
C GLU A 124 14.13 7.77 11.67
N GLN A 125 13.86 7.15 10.52
CA GLN A 125 13.58 7.89 9.27
C GLN A 125 12.47 7.23 8.44
N VAL A 126 11.83 8.05 7.61
CA VAL A 126 10.84 7.61 6.63
C VAL A 126 11.58 7.09 5.39
N GLY A 127 11.07 6.04 4.76
CA GLY A 127 11.65 5.52 3.52
C GLY A 127 11.63 4.00 3.42
N ARG A 128 12.42 3.46 2.48
CA ARG A 128 12.51 2.03 2.20
C ARG A 128 13.61 1.37 3.04
N TYR A 129 13.19 0.49 3.91
CA TYR A 129 14.04 -0.37 4.73
C TYR A 129 14.22 -1.73 4.06
N ARG A 130 15.29 -2.43 4.44
CA ARG A 130 15.55 -3.82 4.08
C ARG A 130 15.85 -4.61 5.34
N TRP A 131 15.44 -5.86 5.39
CA TRP A 131 15.79 -6.75 6.50
C TRP A 131 16.21 -8.11 5.96
N TYR A 132 17.12 -8.76 6.68
CA TYR A 132 17.65 -10.08 6.39
C TYR A 132 18.14 -10.71 7.70
N GLY A 133 18.53 -11.98 7.67
CA GLY A 133 19.05 -12.61 8.87
C GLY A 133 19.24 -14.11 8.78
N TRP A 134 19.46 -14.70 9.95
CA TRP A 134 19.66 -16.13 10.14
C TRP A 134 18.85 -16.60 11.34
N LEU A 135 18.26 -17.79 11.21
CA LEU A 135 17.75 -18.54 12.34
C LEU A 135 18.64 -19.76 12.57
N TYR A 136 18.83 -20.09 13.83
CA TYR A 136 19.59 -21.23 14.29
C TYR A 136 18.67 -22.10 15.14
N ALA A 137 18.78 -23.41 15.01
CA ALA A 137 18.07 -24.36 15.85
C ALA A 137 18.85 -25.66 15.94
N THR A 138 18.53 -26.49 16.94
CA THR A 138 19.11 -27.82 17.08
C THR A 138 18.09 -28.87 16.64
N ASP A 139 18.54 -29.82 15.83
CA ASP A 139 17.76 -30.99 15.43
C ASP A 139 17.56 -31.96 16.61
N ASN A 140 16.34 -32.46 16.81
CA ASN A 140 16.04 -33.43 17.87
C ASN A 140 16.65 -34.81 17.61
N PHE A 141 16.77 -35.22 16.35
CA PHE A 141 17.19 -36.59 16.01
C PHE A 141 18.70 -36.78 16.21
N ASN A 142 19.51 -35.88 15.66
CA ASN A 142 20.96 -36.04 15.64
C ASN A 142 21.70 -34.99 16.50
N GLN A 143 20.97 -34.10 17.20
CA GLN A 143 21.57 -33.02 17.99
C GLN A 143 22.49 -32.12 17.16
N ARG A 144 22.14 -31.94 15.88
CA ARG A 144 22.93 -31.15 14.93
C ARG A 144 22.41 -29.74 14.87
N GLU A 145 23.33 -28.78 14.77
CA GLU A 145 22.99 -27.39 14.52
C GLU A 145 22.50 -27.20 13.07
N LEU A 146 21.36 -26.53 12.95
CA LEU A 146 20.73 -26.15 11.70
C LEU A 146 20.78 -24.64 11.55
N ILE A 147 21.13 -24.17 10.35
CA ILE A 147 21.20 -22.75 10.02
C ILE A 147 20.23 -22.50 8.87
N PHE A 148 19.30 -21.55 9.08
CA PHE A 148 18.32 -21.13 8.09
C PHE A 148 18.60 -19.69 7.68
N SER A 149 19.02 -19.49 6.44
CA SER A 149 19.21 -18.14 5.88
C SER A 149 17.88 -17.52 5.51
N LEU A 150 17.60 -16.33 6.03
CA LEU A 150 16.43 -15.54 5.67
C LEU A 150 16.77 -14.62 4.49
N PRO A 151 15.99 -14.65 3.39
CA PRO A 151 16.25 -13.81 2.24
C PRO A 151 16.03 -12.33 2.58
N GLU A 152 16.76 -11.46 1.90
CA GLU A 152 16.55 -10.01 2.02
C GLU A 152 15.15 -9.63 1.53
N ARG A 153 14.42 -8.88 2.35
CA ARG A 153 13.10 -8.32 2.01
C ARG A 153 13.04 -6.84 2.33
N SER A 154 12.21 -6.09 1.63
CA SER A 154 12.05 -4.65 1.83
C SER A 154 10.66 -4.26 2.28
N PHE A 155 10.57 -3.22 3.11
CA PHE A 155 9.31 -2.56 3.49
C PHE A 155 9.47 -1.05 3.44
N ALA A 156 8.37 -0.31 3.35
CA ALA A 156 8.36 1.15 3.29
C ALA A 156 7.60 1.71 4.49
N LEU A 157 8.19 2.70 5.15
CA LEU A 157 7.51 3.52 6.16
C LEU A 157 7.12 4.83 5.50
N ALA A 158 5.85 5.21 5.61
CA ALA A 158 5.31 6.46 5.09
C ALA A 158 5.12 7.47 6.23
N ALA A 159 5.34 8.75 5.94
CA ALA A 159 4.93 9.83 6.81
C ALA A 159 3.40 9.99 6.74
N GLN A 160 2.64 9.22 7.53
CA GLN A 160 1.17 9.28 7.52
C GLN A 160 0.63 10.72 7.70
N MET A 161 1.37 11.60 8.39
CA MET A 161 0.98 12.98 8.70
C MET A 161 0.90 13.94 7.50
N GLN A 162 1.64 13.70 6.41
CA GLN A 162 1.61 14.60 5.24
C GLN A 162 0.47 14.22 4.28
N LEU A 163 0.35 12.93 3.95
CA LEU A 163 -0.62 12.47 2.96
C LEU A 163 -2.07 12.76 3.34
N THR A 164 -2.43 12.60 4.62
CA THR A 164 -3.81 12.87 5.09
C THR A 164 -4.14 14.35 5.15
N LYS A 165 -3.20 15.19 5.60
CA LYS A 165 -3.42 16.64 5.65
C LYS A 165 -3.55 17.23 4.24
N ASP A 166 -2.68 16.84 3.31
CA ASP A 166 -2.72 17.31 1.93
C ASP A 166 -4.02 16.88 1.24
N LEU A 167 -4.45 15.61 1.41
CA LEU A 167 -5.74 15.16 0.87
C LEU A 167 -6.94 15.91 1.48
N GLN A 168 -6.90 16.19 2.79
CA GLN A 168 -7.97 16.93 3.46
C GLN A 168 -8.03 18.39 2.98
N GLN A 169 -6.88 19.03 2.81
CA GLN A 169 -6.77 20.39 2.28
C GLN A 169 -7.27 20.47 0.84
N LEU A 170 -6.84 19.54 -0.02
CA LEU A 170 -7.32 19.46 -1.41
C LEU A 170 -8.84 19.28 -1.48
N LYS A 171 -9.42 18.39 -0.67
CA LYS A 171 -10.87 18.22 -0.57
C LYS A 171 -11.58 19.49 -0.09
N GLN A 172 -11.02 20.20 0.89
CA GLN A 172 -11.59 21.45 1.37
C GLN A 172 -11.55 22.55 0.30
N GLU A 173 -10.43 22.68 -0.42
CA GLU A 173 -10.28 23.64 -1.51
C GLU A 173 -11.27 23.35 -2.66
N GLU A 174 -11.46 22.09 -3.03
CA GLU A 174 -12.45 21.68 -4.03
C GLU A 174 -13.88 22.03 -3.59
N LEU A 175 -14.23 21.75 -2.34
CA LEU A 175 -15.55 22.09 -1.79
C LEU A 175 -15.80 23.60 -1.79
N VAL A 176 -14.80 24.40 -1.40
CA VAL A 176 -14.90 25.87 -1.43
C VAL A 176 -15.05 26.38 -2.86
N LYS A 177 -14.30 25.85 -3.82
CA LYS A 177 -14.43 26.20 -5.25
C LYS A 177 -15.84 25.88 -5.77
N GLN A 178 -16.35 24.68 -5.48
CA GLN A 178 -17.70 24.27 -5.88
C GLN A 178 -18.78 25.17 -5.27
N GLN A 179 -18.64 25.56 -4.00
CA GLN A 179 -19.56 26.50 -3.36
C GLN A 179 -19.52 27.88 -4.01
N GLN A 180 -18.32 28.40 -4.31
CA GLN A 180 -18.16 29.69 -4.99
C GLN A 180 -18.76 29.67 -6.40
N GLU A 181 -18.58 28.58 -7.15
CA GLU A 181 -19.20 28.42 -8.47
C GLU A 181 -20.72 28.39 -8.39
N LYS A 182 -21.29 27.66 -7.41
CA LYS A 182 -22.75 27.65 -7.18
C LYS A 182 -23.29 29.04 -6.83
N ILE A 183 -22.60 29.78 -5.96
CA ILE A 183 -22.99 31.16 -5.60
C ILE A 183 -22.93 32.06 -6.84
N LYS A 184 -21.87 31.98 -7.64
CA LYS A 184 -21.76 32.75 -8.90
C LYS A 184 -22.88 32.40 -9.87
N GLN A 185 -23.21 31.12 -10.03
CA GLN A 185 -24.32 30.69 -10.89
C GLN A 185 -25.67 31.20 -10.39
N GLN A 186 -25.92 31.16 -9.08
CA GLN A 186 -27.13 31.73 -8.49
C GLN A 186 -27.22 33.24 -8.70
N GLN A 187 -26.13 33.98 -8.47
CA GLN A 187 -26.09 35.43 -8.72
C GLN A 187 -26.34 35.77 -10.20
N LEU A 188 -25.77 35.00 -11.13
CA LEU A 188 -26.01 35.15 -12.56
C LEU A 188 -27.46 34.83 -12.94
N ALA A 189 -28.06 33.81 -12.33
CA ALA A 189 -29.46 33.46 -12.55
C ALA A 189 -30.41 34.54 -11.99
N GLU A 190 -30.14 35.04 -10.78
CA GLU A 190 -30.89 36.14 -10.18
C GLU A 190 -30.75 37.43 -10.99
N ALA A 191 -29.56 37.75 -11.50
CA ALA A 191 -29.35 38.91 -12.37
C ALA A 191 -30.19 38.79 -13.65
N LYS A 192 -30.17 37.63 -14.31
CA LYS A 192 -31.02 37.38 -15.50
C LYS A 192 -32.51 37.49 -15.18
N GLN A 193 -32.96 36.94 -14.04
CA GLN A 193 -34.35 37.07 -13.60
C GLN A 193 -34.76 38.52 -13.34
N ARG A 194 -33.86 39.32 -12.74
CA ARG A 194 -34.09 40.76 -12.53
C ARG A 194 -34.21 41.51 -13.86
N ASP A 195 -33.35 41.21 -14.81
CA ASP A 195 -33.39 41.82 -16.15
C ASP A 195 -34.69 41.46 -16.90
N ASP A 196 -35.11 40.20 -16.87
CA ASP A 196 -36.36 39.74 -17.48
C ASP A 196 -37.60 40.37 -16.81
N ALA A 197 -37.59 40.48 -15.47
CA ALA A 197 -38.68 41.11 -14.71
C ALA A 197 -38.81 42.61 -15.01
N LEU A 198 -37.69 43.33 -15.13
CA LEU A 198 -37.68 44.73 -15.53
C LEU A 198 -38.20 44.92 -16.96
N LEU A 199 -37.81 44.04 -17.89
CA LEU A 199 -38.30 44.05 -19.27
C LEU A 199 -39.81 43.83 -19.30
N TRP A 200 -40.33 42.87 -18.53
CA TRP A 200 -41.77 42.59 -18.47
C TRP A 200 -42.58 43.75 -17.87
N LEU A 201 -42.05 44.43 -16.85
CA LEU A 201 -42.64 45.65 -16.28
C LEU A 201 -42.75 46.78 -17.32
N ILE A 202 -41.68 47.00 -18.11
CA ILE A 202 -41.66 48.01 -19.16
C ILE A 202 -42.68 47.68 -20.25
N VAL A 203 -42.69 46.42 -20.73
CA VAL A 203 -43.64 45.96 -21.75
C VAL A 203 -45.09 46.09 -21.26
N GLY A 204 -45.39 45.62 -20.04
CA GLY A 204 -46.73 45.68 -19.47
C GLY A 204 -47.29 47.11 -19.39
N ASN A 205 -46.49 48.07 -18.93
CA ASN A 205 -46.92 49.46 -18.82
C ASN A 205 -47.12 50.10 -20.22
N SER A 206 -46.25 49.79 -21.18
CA SER A 206 -46.38 50.30 -22.55
C SER A 206 -47.67 49.85 -23.25
N VAL A 207 -48.07 48.59 -23.04
CA VAL A 207 -49.32 48.03 -23.60
C VAL A 207 -50.54 48.70 -22.96
N MET A 208 -50.51 48.94 -21.64
CA MET A 208 -51.60 49.61 -20.93
C MET A 208 -51.86 51.03 -21.48
N VAL A 209 -50.79 51.80 -21.71
CA VAL A 209 -50.88 53.14 -22.32
C VAL A 209 -51.47 53.07 -23.73
N LEU A 210 -51.04 52.10 -24.54
CA LEU A 210 -51.59 51.90 -25.89
C LEU A 210 -53.09 51.58 -25.90
N VAL A 211 -53.56 50.72 -24.98
CA VAL A 211 -54.99 50.38 -24.86
C VAL A 211 -55.82 51.61 -24.50
N ILE A 212 -55.32 52.45 -23.57
CA ILE A 212 -56.00 53.70 -23.19
C ILE A 212 -56.09 54.65 -24.39
N LEU A 213 -55.02 54.80 -25.16
CA LEU A 213 -55.00 55.65 -26.35
C LEU A 213 -55.97 55.15 -27.44
N ILE A 214 -56.02 53.84 -27.69
CA ILE A 214 -56.94 53.24 -28.67
C ILE A 214 -58.40 53.41 -28.22
N GLY A 215 -58.70 53.16 -26.94
CA GLY A 215 -60.04 53.37 -26.38
C GLY A 215 -60.50 54.82 -26.48
N TRP A 216 -59.60 55.76 -26.18
CA TRP A 216 -59.87 57.19 -26.30
C TRP A 216 -60.14 57.62 -27.75
N TYR A 217 -59.34 57.13 -28.69
CA TYR A 217 -59.52 57.44 -30.11
C TYR A 217 -60.82 56.84 -30.68
N GLY A 218 -61.17 55.61 -30.30
CA GLY A 218 -62.42 54.95 -30.66
C GLY A 218 -63.65 55.72 -30.18
N LEU A 219 -63.66 56.17 -28.91
CA LEU A 219 -64.75 56.99 -28.36
C LEU A 219 -64.88 58.35 -29.06
N ARG A 220 -63.75 58.98 -29.40
CA ARG A 220 -63.74 60.27 -30.10
C ARG A 220 -64.29 60.15 -31.52
N TRP A 221 -63.97 59.06 -32.22
CA TRP A 221 -64.51 58.79 -33.55
C TRP A 221 -66.02 58.50 -33.51
N TRP A 222 -66.49 57.78 -32.48
CA TRP A 222 -67.92 57.50 -32.31
C TRP A 222 -68.75 58.76 -31.99
N LYS A 223 -68.21 59.69 -31.19
CA LYS A 223 -68.87 60.98 -30.94
C LYS A 223 -68.97 61.86 -32.18
N LYS A 224 -67.95 61.89 -33.06
CA LYS A 224 -68.02 62.62 -34.34
C LYS A 224 -69.13 62.10 -35.26
N LYS A 225 -69.42 60.80 -35.26
CA LYS A 225 -70.51 60.23 -36.06
C LYS A 225 -71.91 60.56 -35.51
N ARG A 226 -72.04 60.93 -34.23
CA ARG A 226 -73.32 61.30 -33.61
C ARG A 226 -73.72 62.75 -33.85
N GLN A 227 -72.79 63.65 -34.14
CA GLN A 227 -73.10 65.06 -34.43
C GLN A 227 -73.66 65.26 -35.84
N HIS A 228 -73.34 64.38 -36.80
CA HIS A 228 -73.94 64.42 -38.14
C HIS A 228 -75.40 63.94 -38.23
N LYS A 229 -75.98 63.43 -37.12
CA LYS A 229 -77.38 62.95 -37.10
C LYS A 229 -78.33 63.92 -36.39
N SER A 230 -77.84 65.08 -35.95
CA SER A 230 -78.60 66.04 -35.14
C SER A 230 -79.01 67.31 -35.88
N ASP A 231 -78.56 67.52 -37.13
CA ASP A 231 -78.87 68.72 -37.92
C ASP A 231 -80.08 68.56 -38.87
N ASP A 232 -80.82 67.44 -38.80
CA ASP A 232 -81.87 67.12 -39.79
C ASP A 232 -83.30 66.97 -39.24
N LEU A 233 -83.63 67.62 -38.11
CA LEU A 233 -85.04 67.76 -37.69
C LEU A 233 -85.37 69.18 -37.17
N MET A 234 -85.58 70.06 -38.14
CA MET A 234 -86.72 70.97 -38.34
C MET A 234 -87.05 72.11 -37.33
N LEU A 235 -86.90 73.33 -37.88
CA LEU A 235 -87.75 74.54 -37.79
C LEU A 235 -89.26 74.24 -37.98
N PRO A 236 -90.23 75.12 -37.65
CA PRO A 236 -90.16 76.59 -37.53
C PRO A 236 -90.51 77.19 -36.15
#